data_AF-A0A7I4Y721-F1
#
_entry.id   AF-A0A7I4Y721-F1
#
_cell.length_a   1.000
_cell.length_b   1.000
_cell.length_c   1.000
_cell.angle_alpha   90.00
_cell.angle_beta   90.00
_cell.angle_gamma   90.00
#
_symmetry.space_group_name_H-M   'P 1'
#
loop_
_entity.id
_entity.type
_entity.pdbx_description
1 polymer ?
#
loop_
_entity_poly.entity_id
_entity_poly.type
_entity_poly.pdbx_seq_one_letter_code
_entity_poly.pdbx_strand_id
1 'polypeptide(L)'
;MLVPRALLIFALAAAVLADSATEPWTQETKCNCCKVVMGDVKTIVISITGKLEPVFQKAIQAACRRYVMIEPFEKICEYIGETLLHPLFEWILKKEGEIDPEFDCQYMKFCPRPKGFEVFLRMLKVADVPDFH
;
A
#
# COMPACT_ATOMS: atom_id res chain seq x y z
N MET A 1 51.83 2.59 -21.91
CA MET A 1 50.84 1.60 -22.37
C MET A 1 50.18 0.99 -21.15
N LEU A 2 49.05 1.54 -20.69
CA LEU A 2 48.34 1.11 -19.48
C LEU A 2 46.84 1.09 -19.80
N VAL A 3 46.45 0.12 -20.61
CA VAL A 3 45.05 -0.29 -20.75
C VAL A 3 45.07 -1.80 -20.66
N PRO A 4 44.79 -2.42 -19.49
CA PRO A 4 44.08 -3.70 -19.54
C PRO A 4 43.37 -4.13 -18.23
N ARG A 5 42.77 -3.24 -17.42
CA ARG A 5 41.98 -3.71 -16.26
C ARG A 5 40.64 -3.00 -16.04
N ALA A 6 40.58 -1.69 -16.27
CA ALA A 6 39.32 -0.95 -16.13
C ALA A 6 38.26 -1.34 -17.18
N LEU A 7 38.68 -1.66 -18.41
CA LEU A 7 37.76 -2.05 -19.49
C LEU A 7 37.14 -3.45 -19.30
N LEU A 8 37.85 -4.38 -18.64
CA LEU A 8 37.32 -5.73 -18.39
C LEU A 8 36.21 -5.73 -17.33
N ILE A 9 36.28 -4.83 -16.35
CA ILE A 9 35.26 -4.70 -15.31
C ILE A 9 33.97 -4.10 -15.89
N PHE A 10 34.08 -3.12 -16.81
CA PHE A 10 32.92 -2.56 -17.50
C PHE A 10 32.25 -3.55 -18.45
N ALA A 11 33.01 -4.44 -19.10
CA ALA A 11 32.45 -5.48 -19.97
C ALA A 11 31.65 -6.55 -19.19
N LEU A 12 32.08 -6.90 -17.97
CA LEU A 12 31.36 -7.85 -17.11
C LEU A 12 30.08 -7.23 -16.54
N ALA A 13 30.10 -5.96 -16.15
CA ALA A 13 28.89 -5.26 -15.69
C ALA A 13 27.83 -5.11 -16.81
N ALA A 14 28.27 -4.89 -18.05
CA ALA A 14 27.38 -4.85 -19.20
C ALA A 14 26.82 -6.23 -19.57
N ALA A 15 27.58 -7.32 -19.37
CA ALA A 15 27.10 -8.68 -19.60
C ALA A 15 26.03 -9.11 -18.59
N VAL A 16 26.16 -8.73 -17.31
CA VAL A 16 25.13 -9.02 -16.28
C VAL A 16 23.84 -8.22 -16.51
N LEU A 17 23.93 -7.02 -17.11
CA LEU A 17 22.75 -6.24 -17.51
C LEU A 17 22.16 -6.68 -18.86
N ALA A 18 22.94 -7.35 -19.72
CA ALA A 18 22.45 -7.89 -20.99
C ALA A 18 21.75 -9.24 -20.82
N ASP A 19 22.06 -9.98 -19.75
CA ASP A 19 21.42 -11.27 -19.43
C ASP A 19 20.06 -11.13 -18.72
N SER A 20 19.61 -9.90 -18.43
CA SER A 20 18.18 -9.65 -18.20
C SER A 20 17.43 -9.60 -19.54
N ALA A 21 17.73 -10.56 -20.42
CA ALA A 21 17.05 -10.83 -21.66
C ALA A 21 15.61 -11.24 -21.34
N THR A 22 14.81 -10.20 -21.09
CA THR A 22 13.38 -10.09 -21.34
C THR A 22 12.66 -11.41 -21.22
N GLU A 23 12.36 -11.84 -20.00
CA GLU A 23 11.18 -12.69 -19.84
C GLU A 23 10.03 -11.99 -20.58
N PRO A 24 9.31 -12.70 -21.46
CA PRO A 24 8.23 -12.08 -22.19
C PRO A 24 7.27 -11.50 -21.15
N TRP A 25 6.96 -10.20 -21.29
CA TRP A 25 6.04 -9.48 -20.42
C TRP A 25 4.60 -9.93 -20.74
N THR A 26 4.34 -11.21 -20.49
CA THR A 26 3.06 -11.85 -20.72
C THR A 26 2.03 -11.31 -19.74
N GLN A 27 0.74 -11.50 -20.05
CA GLN A 27 -0.32 -11.12 -19.13
C GLN A 27 -0.20 -11.86 -17.79
N GLU A 28 0.30 -13.09 -17.80
CA GLU A 28 0.55 -13.88 -16.59
C GLU A 28 1.68 -13.27 -15.75
N THR A 29 2.82 -12.93 -16.38
CA THR A 29 3.94 -12.26 -15.71
C THR A 29 3.50 -10.92 -15.10
N LYS A 30 2.77 -10.09 -15.85
CA LYS A 30 2.19 -8.82 -15.35
C LYS A 30 1.31 -9.03 -14.12
N CYS A 31 0.41 -10.00 -14.20
CA CYS A 31 -0.52 -10.30 -13.13
C CYS A 31 0.21 -10.77 -11.87
N ASN A 32 1.17 -11.70 -12.00
CA ASN A 32 1.96 -12.20 -10.89
C ASN A 32 2.82 -11.09 -10.25
N CYS A 33 3.52 -10.30 -11.06
CA CYS A 33 4.30 -9.16 -10.55
C CYS A 33 3.41 -8.15 -9.81
N CYS A 34 2.24 -7.82 -10.36
CA CYS A 34 1.31 -6.93 -9.69
C CYS A 34 0.86 -7.50 -8.34
N LYS A 35 0.49 -8.79 -8.27
CA LYS A 35 0.05 -9.42 -7.02
C LYS A 35 1.14 -9.42 -5.95
N VAL A 36 2.38 -9.66 -6.33
CA VAL A 36 3.53 -9.60 -5.41
C VAL A 36 3.67 -8.19 -4.85
N VAL A 37 3.72 -7.17 -5.72
CA VAL A 37 3.83 -5.77 -5.28
C VAL A 37 2.66 -5.36 -4.39
N MET A 38 1.43 -5.72 -4.75
CA MET A 38 0.25 -5.40 -3.95
C MET A 38 0.23 -6.16 -2.61
N GLY A 39 0.74 -7.39 -2.56
CA GLY A 39 0.94 -8.13 -1.32
C GLY A 39 1.97 -7.48 -0.39
N ASP A 40 3.06 -6.96 -0.95
CA ASP A 40 4.06 -6.21 -0.20
C ASP A 40 3.48 -4.88 0.31
N VAL A 41 2.74 -4.15 -0.54
CA VAL A 41 2.01 -2.93 -0.16
C VAL A 41 1.06 -3.20 0.99
N LYS A 42 0.26 -4.27 0.92
CA LYS A 42 -0.64 -4.68 2.01
C LYS A 42 0.11 -4.87 3.32
N THR A 43 1.22 -5.61 3.28
CA THR A 43 2.03 -5.90 4.46
C THR A 43 2.63 -4.63 5.06
N ILE A 44 3.15 -3.74 4.21
CA ILE A 44 3.73 -2.45 4.62
C ILE A 44 2.66 -1.56 5.26
N VAL A 45 1.50 -1.41 4.61
CA VAL A 45 0.39 -0.59 5.10
C VAL A 45 -0.08 -1.07 6.47
N ILE A 46 -0.38 -2.36 6.62
CA ILE A 46 -0.76 -2.95 7.92
C ILE A 46 0.31 -2.70 8.99
N SER A 47 1.59 -2.86 8.64
CA SER A 47 2.70 -2.62 9.57
C SER A 47 2.80 -1.15 10.00
N ILE A 48 2.60 -0.21 9.07
CA ILE A 48 2.63 1.23 9.35
C ILE A 48 1.45 1.61 10.23
N THR A 49 0.25 1.19 9.88
CA THR A 49 -0.98 1.53 10.60
C THR A 49 -0.96 1.01 12.03
N GLY A 50 -0.49 -0.22 12.26
CA GLY A 50 -0.33 -0.74 13.62
C GLY A 50 0.67 0.06 14.47
N LYS A 51 1.60 0.79 13.85
CA LYS A 51 2.56 1.66 14.53
C LYS A 51 2.08 3.10 14.69
N LEU A 52 1.01 3.49 14.01
CA LEU A 52 0.47 4.85 14.05
C LEU A 52 -0.40 5.11 15.28
N GLU A 53 -1.02 4.08 15.87
CA GLU A 53 -1.85 4.22 17.08
C GLU A 53 -1.16 5.01 18.21
N PRO A 54 0.08 4.68 18.66
CA PRO A 54 0.76 5.46 19.69
C PRO A 54 1.11 6.89 19.25
N VAL A 55 1.26 7.14 17.95
CA VAL A 55 1.51 8.48 17.41
C VAL A 55 0.23 9.33 17.51
N PHE A 56 -0.92 8.76 17.13
CA PHE A 56 -2.22 9.41 17.27
C PHE A 56 -2.57 9.66 18.73
N GLN A 57 -2.29 8.71 19.63
CA GLN A 57 -2.50 8.90 21.06
C GLN A 57 -1.75 10.14 21.58
N LYS A 58 -0.48 10.30 21.19
CA LYS A 58 0.33 11.48 21.56
C LYS A 58 -0.21 12.77 20.94
N ALA A 59 -0.69 12.73 19.70
CA ALA A 59 -1.29 13.89 19.04
C ALA A 59 -2.59 14.34 19.74
N ILE A 60 -3.46 13.39 20.11
CA ILE A 60 -4.69 13.65 20.87
C ILE A 60 -4.33 14.27 22.22
N GLN A 61 -3.40 13.68 22.97
CA GLN A 61 -2.96 14.24 24.25
C GLN A 61 -2.42 15.67 24.10
N ALA A 62 -1.61 15.94 23.07
CA ALA A 62 -1.08 17.27 22.82
C ALA A 62 -2.16 18.30 22.47
N ALA A 63 -3.18 17.91 21.69
CA ALA A 63 -4.32 18.76 21.37
C ALA A 63 -5.20 19.01 22.61
N CYS A 64 -5.49 17.96 23.38
CA CYS A 64 -6.34 17.99 24.57
C CYS A 64 -5.76 18.84 25.71
N ARG A 65 -4.43 18.96 25.80
CA ARG A 65 -3.77 19.88 26.74
C ARG A 65 -4.20 21.35 26.61
N ARG A 66 -4.80 21.75 25.48
CA ARG A 66 -5.30 23.12 25.29
C ARG A 66 -6.67 23.36 25.94
N TYR A 67 -7.34 22.30 26.40
CA TYR A 67 -8.74 22.34 26.83
C TYR A 67 -9.01 21.76 28.22
N VAL A 68 -7.95 21.50 29.02
CA VAL A 68 -7.96 20.86 30.37
C VAL A 68 -8.64 21.70 31.46
N MET A 69 -9.45 22.68 31.10
CA MET A 69 -10.21 23.53 32.04
C MET A 69 -11.62 23.79 31.53
N ILE A 70 -12.03 23.13 30.45
CA ILE A 70 -13.34 23.27 29.82
C ILE A 70 -13.97 21.89 29.80
N GLU A 71 -14.77 21.59 30.83
CA GLU A 71 -15.30 20.25 31.14
C GLU A 71 -15.88 19.47 29.93
N PRO A 72 -16.65 20.09 29.00
CA PRO A 72 -17.09 19.38 27.80
C PRO A 72 -15.95 18.83 26.92
N PHE A 73 -14.85 19.57 26.77
CA PHE A 73 -13.72 19.12 25.97
C PHE A 73 -12.89 18.07 26.68
N GLU A 74 -12.78 18.11 28.01
CA GLU A 74 -12.10 17.07 28.78
C GLU A 74 -12.76 15.71 28.60
N LYS A 75 -14.10 15.65 28.73
CA LYS A 75 -14.87 14.41 28.51
C LYS A 75 -14.70 13.87 27.09
N ILE A 76 -14.67 14.75 26.08
CA ILE A 76 -14.40 14.36 24.69
C ILE A 76 -12.98 13.82 24.55
N CYS A 77 -12.01 14.47 25.17
CA CYS A 77 -10.61 14.07 25.13
C CYS A 77 -10.34 12.71 25.79
N GLU A 78 -10.95 12.45 26.95
CA GLU A 78 -10.92 11.14 27.60
C GLU A 78 -11.59 10.08 26.74
N TYR A 79 -12.79 10.34 26.22
CA TYR A 79 -13.51 9.39 25.38
C TYR A 79 -12.74 9.04 24.10
N ILE A 80 -12.16 10.03 23.43
CA ILE A 80 -11.35 9.81 22.23
C ILE A 80 -10.08 9.01 22.59
N GLY A 81 -9.34 9.45 23.61
CA GLY A 81 -8.03 8.88 23.95
C GLY A 81 -8.10 7.49 24.57
N GLU A 82 -9.13 7.20 25.37
CA GLU A 82 -9.21 5.97 26.16
C GLU A 82 -10.22 4.97 25.61
N THR A 83 -11.29 5.42 24.94
CA THR A 83 -12.38 4.53 24.48
C THR A 83 -12.42 4.34 22.97
N LEU A 84 -12.24 5.41 22.17
CA LEU A 84 -12.42 5.33 20.72
C LEU A 84 -11.15 4.98 19.95
N LEU A 85 -9.98 5.39 20.43
CA LEU A 85 -8.75 5.33 19.64
C LEU A 85 -8.40 3.90 19.21
N HIS A 86 -8.38 2.97 20.17
CA HIS A 86 -8.03 1.59 19.88
C HIS A 86 -9.04 0.88 18.96
N PRO A 87 -10.36 0.90 19.22
CA PRO A 87 -11.35 0.34 18.30
C PRO A 87 -11.34 0.97 16.90
N LEU A 88 -11.03 2.27 16.80
CA LEU A 88 -10.87 2.93 15.52
C LEU A 88 -9.68 2.34 14.74
N PHE A 89 -8.54 2.14 15.40
CA PHE A 89 -7.36 1.54 14.77
C PHE A 89 -7.58 0.07 14.39
N GLU A 90 -8.26 -0.72 15.23
CA GLU A 90 -8.66 -2.08 14.86
C GLU A 90 -9.56 -2.09 13.63
N TRP A 91 -10.51 -1.16 13.54
CA TRP A 91 -11.37 -1.02 12.36
C TRP A 91 -10.58 -0.61 11.12
N ILE A 92 -9.64 0.33 11.23
CA ILE A 92 -8.77 0.74 10.11
C ILE A 92 -7.91 -0.43 9.64
N LEU A 93 -7.24 -1.14 10.56
CA LEU A 93 -6.43 -2.31 10.23
C LEU A 93 -7.26 -3.40 9.54
N LYS A 94 -8.50 -3.61 10.00
CA LYS A 94 -9.42 -4.54 9.34
C LYS A 94 -9.76 -4.09 7.92
N LYS A 95 -9.96 -2.78 7.70
CA LYS A 95 -10.23 -2.19 6.39
C LYS A 95 -9.02 -2.23 5.45
N GLU A 96 -7.82 -1.97 5.94
CA GLU A 96 -6.59 -2.10 5.15
C GLU A 96 -6.25 -3.56 4.85
N GLY A 97 -6.67 -4.48 5.72
CA GLY A 97 -6.69 -5.90 5.44
C GLY A 97 -7.56 -6.30 4.24
N GLU A 98 -8.46 -5.42 3.78
CA GLU A 98 -9.28 -5.61 2.58
C GLU A 98 -8.52 -5.32 1.27
N ILE A 99 -7.25 -4.87 1.32
CA ILE A 99 -6.38 -4.90 0.13
C ILE A 99 -6.35 -6.35 -0.37
N ASP A 100 -6.86 -6.54 -1.58
CA ASP A 100 -6.95 -7.84 -2.24
C ASP A 100 -6.11 -7.75 -3.50
N PRO A 101 -4.86 -8.26 -3.45
CA PRO A 101 -3.95 -8.23 -4.60
C PRO A 101 -4.55 -8.81 -5.88
N GLU A 102 -5.50 -9.75 -5.79
CA GLU A 102 -6.20 -10.25 -6.98
C GLU A 102 -7.11 -9.16 -7.56
N PHE A 103 -8.05 -8.66 -6.75
CA PHE A 103 -9.01 -7.65 -7.16
C PHE A 103 -8.32 -6.36 -7.62
N ASP A 104 -7.33 -5.87 -6.87
CA ASP A 104 -6.62 -4.62 -7.16
C ASP A 104 -5.87 -4.71 -8.50
N CYS A 105 -5.23 -5.86 -8.76
CA CYS A 105 -4.55 -6.09 -10.03
C CYS A 105 -5.51 -6.31 -11.20
N GLN A 106 -6.71 -6.85 -10.97
CA GLN A 106 -7.78 -6.91 -11.97
C GLN A 106 -8.35 -5.51 -12.26
N TYR A 107 -8.53 -4.69 -11.22
CA TYR A 107 -8.97 -3.30 -11.32
C TYR A 107 -7.98 -2.48 -12.16
N MET A 108 -6.67 -2.62 -11.91
CA MET A 108 -5.61 -1.98 -12.68
C MET A 108 -5.31 -2.61 -14.07
N LYS A 109 -6.06 -3.64 -14.50
CA LYS A 109 -5.89 -4.35 -15.79
C LYS A 109 -4.58 -5.17 -15.92
N PHE A 110 -3.82 -5.36 -14.84
CA PHE A 110 -2.65 -6.26 -14.85
C PHE A 110 -3.04 -7.73 -14.83
N CYS A 111 -4.20 -8.06 -14.25
CA CYS A 111 -4.76 -9.40 -14.24
C CYS A 111 -6.00 -9.53 -15.14
N PRO A 112 -6.27 -10.72 -15.70
CA PRO A 112 -7.50 -10.99 -16.44
C PRO A 112 -8.73 -10.74 -15.57
N ARG A 113 -9.72 -10.02 -16.09
CA ARG A 113 -10.97 -9.74 -15.39
C ARG A 113 -11.98 -10.87 -15.62
N PRO A 114 -12.65 -11.38 -14.57
CA PRO A 114 -13.73 -12.34 -14.74
C PRO A 114 -14.93 -11.71 -15.46
N LYS A 115 -15.79 -12.55 -16.06
CA LYS A 115 -17.03 -12.08 -16.67
C LYS A 115 -17.90 -11.37 -15.62
N GLY A 116 -18.37 -10.17 -15.95
CA GLY A 116 -19.21 -9.38 -15.03
C GLY A 116 -18.43 -8.48 -14.07
N PHE A 117 -17.09 -8.41 -14.16
CA PHE A 117 -16.28 -7.53 -13.32
C PHE A 117 -16.72 -6.06 -13.38
N GLU A 118 -17.04 -5.53 -14.56
CA GLU A 118 -17.55 -4.16 -14.70
C GLU A 118 -18.90 -3.93 -13.97
N VAL A 119 -19.76 -4.95 -13.95
CA VAL A 119 -21.02 -4.90 -13.22
C VAL A 119 -20.76 -4.88 -11.70
N PHE A 120 -19.79 -5.68 -11.25
CA PHE A 120 -19.32 -5.70 -9.88
C PHE A 120 -18.74 -4.34 -9.45
N LEU A 121 -17.89 -3.72 -10.27
CA LEU A 121 -17.36 -2.37 -10.00
C LEU A 121 -18.46 -1.32 -9.86
N ARG A 122 -19.48 -1.37 -10.74
CA ARG A 122 -20.65 -0.47 -10.66
C ARG A 122 -21.45 -0.67 -9.38
N MET A 123 -21.62 -1.92 -8.92
CA MET A 123 -22.28 -2.20 -7.64
C MET A 123 -21.49 -1.65 -6.45
N LEU A 124 -20.17 -1.69 -6.52
CA LEU A 124 -19.29 -1.12 -5.50
C LEU A 124 -19.14 0.41 -5.57
N LYS A 125 -19.75 1.07 -6.58
CA LYS A 125 -19.63 2.52 -6.83
C LYS A 125 -18.19 3.02 -6.94
N VAL A 126 -17.27 2.17 -7.40
CA VAL A 126 -15.88 2.56 -7.64
C VAL A 126 -15.81 3.27 -9.00
N ALA A 127 -15.21 4.46 -9.05
CA ALA A 127 -15.03 5.21 -10.30
C ALA A 127 -14.12 4.44 -11.28
N ASP A 128 -14.36 4.57 -12.58
CA ASP A 128 -13.55 3.94 -13.63
C ASP A 128 -12.07 4.38 -13.54
N VAL A 129 -11.15 3.43 -13.63
CA VAL A 129 -9.69 3.70 -13.69
C VAL A 129 -9.36 4.35 -15.04
N PRO A 130 -8.56 5.43 -15.08
CA PRO A 130 -8.05 5.95 -16.34
C PRO A 130 -7.26 4.88 -17.10
N ASP A 131 -7.48 4.78 -18.41
CA ASP A 131 -6.72 3.88 -19.28
C ASP A 131 -5.25 4.30 -19.33
N PHE A 132 -4.36 3.51 -18.73
CA PHE A 132 -2.92 3.66 -18.89
C PHE A 132 -2.49 2.90 -20.15
N HIS A 133 -2.69 3.56 -21.31
CA HIS A 133 -2.15 3.13 -22.60
C HIS A 133 -0.74 3.67 -22.82
#